data_AF-A0A2H0DM65-F1
#
_entry.id   AF-A0A2H0DM65-F1
#
_cell.length_a   1.000
_cell.length_b   1.000
_cell.length_c   1.000
_cell.angle_alpha   90.00
_cell.angle_beta   90.00
_cell.angle_gamma   90.00
#
_symmetry.space_group_name_H-M   'P 1'
#
loop_
_entity.id
_entity.type
_entity.pdbx_description
1 polymer ?
#
loop_
_entity_poly.entity_id
_entity_poly.type
_entity_poly.pdbx_seq_one_letter_code
_entity_poly.pdbx_strand_id
1 'polypeptide(L)'
;MSKSKKSGTKSTKAAEPAAKPKATTATASPGPKPIIRAIRVTAEVLAAAKVYRKEKGVSFYQLGLNAISEVLRREGYLKVVESKA
;
A
#
# COMPACT_ATOMS: atom_id res chain seq x y z
N MET A 1 8.49 -1.62 -56.62
CA MET A 1 7.30 -0.79 -56.92
C MET A 1 6.71 -0.25 -55.62
N SER A 2 6.38 1.05 -55.61
CA SER A 2 5.46 1.79 -54.70
C SER A 2 5.65 1.64 -53.17
N LYS A 3 6.35 2.54 -52.47
CA LYS A 3 5.89 3.83 -51.90
C LYS A 3 4.61 3.78 -51.04
N SER A 4 4.83 3.91 -49.72
CA SER A 4 4.23 4.89 -48.77
C SER A 4 2.71 5.03 -48.59
N LYS A 5 2.28 5.03 -47.31
CA LYS A 5 1.40 6.05 -46.64
C LYS A 5 1.26 5.65 -45.16
N LYS A 6 1.90 6.30 -44.19
CA LYS A 6 1.66 7.64 -43.60
C LYS A 6 0.26 7.81 -42.98
N SER A 7 0.27 8.15 -41.68
CA SER A 7 -0.78 8.77 -40.85
C SER A 7 -1.91 7.87 -40.35
N GLY A 8 -2.44 8.03 -39.12
CA GLY A 8 -2.35 9.21 -38.25
C GLY A 8 -2.47 8.86 -36.76
N THR A 9 -1.45 9.28 -36.01
CA THR A 9 -1.56 9.60 -34.58
C THR A 9 -2.50 10.80 -34.45
N LYS A 10 -3.75 10.58 -34.01
CA LYS A 10 -4.63 11.67 -33.60
C LYS A 10 -4.46 11.89 -32.11
N SER A 11 -3.62 12.86 -31.81
CA SER A 11 -3.53 13.54 -30.52
C SER A 11 -4.89 14.17 -30.19
N THR A 12 -5.47 13.80 -29.06
CA THR A 12 -6.40 14.66 -28.32
C THR A 12 -5.81 14.89 -26.94
N LYS A 13 -4.97 15.92 -26.89
CA LYS A 13 -4.59 16.69 -25.70
C LYS A 13 -5.88 17.30 -25.12
N ALA A 14 -6.51 16.61 -24.19
CA ALA A 14 -7.42 17.25 -23.24
C ALA A 14 -6.56 17.77 -22.09
N ALA A 15 -6.20 19.04 -22.18
CA ALA A 15 -5.61 19.79 -21.08
C ALA A 15 -6.73 20.10 -20.08
N GLU A 16 -6.59 19.62 -18.85
CA GLU A 16 -6.88 20.37 -17.62
C GLU A 16 -6.45 19.53 -16.40
N PRO A 17 -5.23 19.71 -15.86
CA PRO A 17 -5.01 19.41 -14.47
C PRO A 17 -5.56 20.58 -13.66
N ALA A 18 -6.78 20.44 -13.14
CA ALA A 18 -7.28 21.31 -12.08
C ALA A 18 -6.38 21.14 -10.84
N ALA A 19 -5.33 21.96 -10.78
CA ALA A 19 -4.44 22.07 -9.63
C ALA A 19 -5.22 22.67 -8.46
N LYS A 20 -5.87 21.80 -7.67
CA LYS A 20 -6.32 22.18 -6.33
C LYS A 20 -5.07 22.52 -5.52
N PRO A 21 -4.98 23.70 -4.87
CA PRO A 21 -3.94 23.95 -3.90
C PRO A 21 -4.03 22.86 -2.84
N LYS A 22 -2.95 22.07 -2.78
CA LYS A 22 -2.75 20.97 -1.85
C LYS A 22 -2.81 21.58 -0.46
N ALA A 23 -3.91 21.35 0.25
CA ALA A 23 -4.01 21.66 1.67
C ALA A 23 -2.77 21.07 2.34
N THR A 24 -1.94 21.96 2.88
CA THR A 24 -0.69 21.61 3.53
C THR A 24 -1.08 20.89 4.81
N THR A 25 -1.23 19.56 4.73
CA THR A 25 -1.34 18.71 5.91
C THR A 25 -0.13 19.00 6.76
N ALA A 26 -0.39 19.48 7.97
CA ALA A 26 0.57 19.75 9.02
C ALA A 26 1.73 18.75 8.95
N THR A 27 2.95 19.28 8.93
CA THR A 27 4.17 18.50 9.04
C THR A 27 4.04 17.62 10.27
N ALA A 28 3.71 16.35 10.05
CA ALA A 28 3.75 15.35 11.09
C ALA A 28 5.18 15.39 11.63
N SER A 29 5.31 15.80 12.89
CA SER A 29 6.53 15.62 13.66
C SER A 29 7.05 14.21 13.36
N PRO A 30 8.35 14.01 13.03
CA PRO A 30 8.83 12.73 12.54
C PRO A 30 8.74 11.73 13.67
N GLY A 31 7.59 11.07 13.79
CA GLY A 31 7.45 9.86 14.56
C GLY A 31 8.52 8.87 14.11
N PRO A 32 8.91 7.93 14.98
CA PRO A 32 9.92 6.94 14.64
C PRO A 32 9.57 6.31 13.30
N LYS A 33 10.50 6.42 12.34
CA LYS A 33 10.28 5.88 10.99
C LYS A 33 9.99 4.39 11.11
N PRO A 34 8.94 3.87 10.47
CA PRO A 34 8.63 2.46 10.54
C PRO A 34 9.80 1.64 9.99
N ILE A 35 10.20 0.61 10.73
CA ILE A 35 11.25 -0.31 10.29
C ILE A 35 10.62 -1.30 9.30
N ILE A 36 11.11 -1.30 8.05
CA ILE A 36 10.65 -2.24 7.02
C ILE A 36 11.59 -3.44 7.00
N ARG A 37 11.02 -4.64 7.20
CA ARG A 37 11.74 -5.91 7.08
C ARG A 37 11.04 -6.82 6.07
N ALA A 38 11.82 -7.41 5.18
CA ALA A 38 11.34 -8.45 4.28
C ALA A 38 11.23 -9.79 5.03
N ILE A 39 10.17 -10.55 4.75
CA ILE A 39 9.93 -11.87 5.32
C ILE A 39 9.87 -12.88 4.17
N ARG A 40 10.47 -14.05 4.37
CA ARG A 40 10.35 -15.17 3.44
C ARG A 40 9.09 -15.95 3.78
N VAL A 41 8.26 -16.23 2.78
CA VAL A 41 7.04 -17.01 2.92
C VAL A 41 6.99 -18.10 1.87
N THR A 42 6.22 -19.15 2.12
CA THR A 42 5.97 -20.20 1.14
C THR A 42 5.08 -19.68 0.00
N ALA A 43 5.10 -20.38 -1.13
CA ALA A 43 4.27 -20.04 -2.29
C ALA A 43 2.77 -20.09 -1.96
N GLU A 44 2.36 -21.08 -1.15
CA GLU A 44 0.97 -21.27 -0.72
C GLU A 44 0.46 -20.08 0.10
N VAL A 45 1.25 -19.62 1.07
CA VAL A 45 0.89 -18.45 1.90
C VAL A 45 0.79 -17.19 1.05
N LEU A 46 1.72 -17.01 0.09
CA LEU A 46 1.70 -15.87 -0.81
C LEU A 46 0.47 -15.89 -1.74
N ALA A 47 0.05 -17.07 -2.21
CA ALA A 47 -1.15 -17.23 -3.01
C ALA A 47 -2.42 -16.89 -2.20
N ALA A 48 -2.56 -17.48 -1.01
CA ALA A 48 -3.70 -17.21 -0.12
C ALA A 48 -3.79 -15.73 0.26
N ALA A 49 -2.67 -15.10 0.60
CA ALA A 49 -2.64 -13.70 0.98
C ALA A 49 -2.98 -12.77 -0.21
N LYS A 50 -2.64 -13.13 -1.45
CA LYS A 50 -3.05 -12.39 -2.66
C LYS A 50 -4.57 -12.41 -2.83
N VAL A 51 -5.20 -13.57 -2.61
CA VAL A 51 -6.67 -13.71 -2.66
C VAL A 51 -7.30 -12.84 -1.58
N TYR A 52 -6.83 -12.96 -0.34
CA TYR A 52 -7.33 -12.18 0.79
C TYR A 52 -7.23 -10.67 0.56
N ARG A 53 -6.11 -10.18 0.00
CA ARG A 53 -5.94 -8.77 -0.37
C ARG A 53 -6.99 -8.31 -1.38
N LYS A 54 -7.31 -9.13 -2.39
CA LYS A 54 -8.31 -8.80 -3.41
C LYS A 54 -9.71 -8.72 -2.81
N GLU A 55 -10.04 -9.63 -1.90
CA GLU A 55 -11.39 -9.71 -1.32
C GLU A 55 -11.65 -8.68 -0.21
N LYS A 56 -10.66 -8.43 0.65
CA LYS A 56 -10.82 -7.59 1.85
C LYS A 56 -10.17 -6.22 1.73
N GLY A 57 -9.37 -5.97 0.68
CA GLY A 57 -8.63 -4.72 0.51
C GLY A 57 -7.49 -4.51 1.53
N VAL A 58 -7.16 -5.52 2.34
CA VAL A 58 -6.13 -5.44 3.37
C VAL A 58 -4.74 -5.70 2.77
N SER A 59 -3.75 -4.90 3.16
CA SER A 59 -2.36 -5.07 2.71
C SER A 59 -1.64 -6.24 3.39
N PHE A 60 -0.63 -6.81 2.72
CA PHE A 60 0.22 -7.85 3.30
C PHE A 60 0.88 -7.41 4.61
N TYR A 61 1.32 -6.15 4.67
CA TYR A 61 1.97 -5.59 5.86
C TYR A 61 0.99 -5.53 7.04
N GLN A 62 -0.25 -5.16 6.79
CA GLN A 62 -1.27 -5.09 7.84
C GLN A 62 -1.67 -6.47 8.35
N LEU A 63 -1.77 -7.45 7.44
CA LEU A 63 -2.01 -8.84 7.81
C LEU A 63 -0.86 -9.40 8.68
N GLY A 64 0.38 -9.16 8.27
CA GLY A 64 1.57 -9.54 9.04
C GLY A 64 1.64 -8.83 10.41
N LEU A 65 1.35 -7.53 10.44
CA LEU A 65 1.36 -6.75 11.68
C LEU A 65 0.28 -7.24 12.67
N ASN A 66 -0.91 -7.57 12.17
CA ASN A 66 -1.98 -8.12 13.00
C ASN A 66 -1.59 -9.49 13.57
N ALA A 67 -1.06 -10.39 12.73
CA ALA A 67 -0.61 -11.71 13.18
C ALA A 67 0.51 -11.62 14.23
N ILE A 68 1.52 -10.78 14.00
CA ILE A 68 2.61 -10.55 14.96
C ILE A 68 2.04 -9.97 16.27
N SER A 69 1.16 -8.97 16.18
CA SER A 69 0.56 -8.34 17.36
C SER A 69 -0.27 -9.32 18.18
N GLU A 70 -1.02 -10.21 17.52
CA GLU A 70 -1.83 -11.21 18.20
C GLU A 70 -0.97 -12.21 18.98
N VAL A 71 0.10 -12.74 18.36
CA VAL A 71 1.04 -13.65 19.02
C VAL A 71 1.70 -12.98 20.21
N LEU A 72 2.25 -11.77 20.03
CA LEU A 72 2.95 -11.06 21.12
C LEU A 72 2.01 -10.66 22.26
N ARG A 73 0.74 -10.37 21.98
CA ARG A 73 -0.27 -10.14 23.04
C ARG A 73 -0.56 -11.41 23.81
N ARG A 74 -0.77 -12.53 23.11
CA ARG A 74 -1.08 -13.83 23.71
C ARG A 74 0.06 -14.29 24.62
N GLU A 75 1.30 -14.03 24.23
CA GLU A 75 2.49 -14.38 25.00
C GLU A 75 2.89 -13.33 26.05
N GLY A 76 2.15 -12.21 26.14
CA GLY A 76 2.39 -11.15 27.14
C GLY A 76 3.57 -10.21 26.82
N TYR A 77 4.20 -10.34 25.65
CA TYR A 77 5.28 -9.44 25.20
C TYR A 77 4.79 -8.09 24.70
N LEU A 78 3.53 -7.99 24.28
CA LEU A 78 2.91 -6.73 23.85
C LEU A 78 1.73 -6.39 24.75
N LYS A 79 1.90 -5.38 25.61
CA LYS A 79 0.80 -4.83 26.41
C LYS A 79 -0.09 -3.95 25.53
N VAL A 80 -1.39 -4.18 25.58
CA VAL A 80 -2.36 -3.27 24.96
C VAL A 80 -2.31 -1.98 25.77
N VAL A 81 -1.62 -0.96 25.25
CA VAL A 81 -1.74 0.38 25.78
C VAL A 81 -3.10 0.88 25.30
N GLU A 82 -4.15 0.59 26.07
CA GLU A 82 -5.44 1.25 25.90
C GLU A 82 -5.19 2.73 26.09
N SER A 83 -5.07 3.44 24.99
CA SER A 83 -4.98 4.89 25.01
C SER A 83 -6.34 5.37 25.48
N LYS A 84 -6.41 5.66 26.78
CA LYS A 84 -7.57 6.24 27.46
C LYS A 84 -7.90 7.55 26.72
N ALA A 85 -8.98 7.51 25.93
CA ALA A 85 -9.57 8.68 25.31
C ALA A 85 -10.23 9.56 26.38
#